data_AF-A0A139A7V9-F1
#
_entry.id   AF-A0A139A7V9-F1
#
_cell.length_a   1.000
_cell.length_b   1.000
_cell.length_c   1.000
_cell.angle_alpha   90.00
_cell.angle_beta   90.00
_cell.angle_gamma   90.00
#
_symmetry.space_group_name_H-M   'P 1'
#
loop_
_entity.id
_entity.type
_entity.pdbx_description
1 polymer ?
#
loop_
_entity_poly.entity_id
_entity_poly.type
_entity_poly.pdbx_seq_one_letter_code
_entity_poly.pdbx_strand_id
1 'polypeptide(L)'
;MSNGRLIAAIEKRDSSEIYKALREEKADPNSRKQISLKVKIGNNWTTDTIWAESALSLAVIYGRLDYVRALINAGADVEAPVEWRIPNYNPGLPNTRSGSCSIILTR
;
A
#
# COMPACT_ATOMS: atom_id res chain seq x y z
N MET A 1 -2.13 13.37 9.80
CA MET A 1 -1.14 13.38 8.69
C MET A 1 -0.04 12.32 8.83
N SER A 2 0.03 11.55 9.93
CA SER A 2 1.13 10.59 10.16
C SER A 2 1.16 9.41 9.17
N ASN A 3 -0.01 8.88 8.78
CA ASN A 3 -0.13 7.75 7.85
C ASN A 3 0.55 7.99 6.48
N GLY A 4 0.40 9.19 5.92
CA GLY A 4 1.08 9.57 4.67
C GLY A 4 2.59 9.67 4.81
N ARG A 5 3.09 10.08 5.99
CA ARG A 5 4.52 10.11 6.29
C ARG A 5 5.10 8.71 6.41
N LEU A 6 4.39 7.78 7.05
CA LEU A 6 4.79 6.38 7.12
C LEU A 6 5.02 5.79 5.72
N ILE A 7 4.06 5.98 4.80
CA ILE A 7 4.19 5.52 3.41
C ILE A 7 5.39 6.16 2.73
N ALA A 8 5.53 7.49 2.82
CA ALA A 8 6.64 8.20 2.20
C ALA A 8 8.01 7.76 2.75
N ALA A 9 8.11 7.46 4.05
CA ALA A 9 9.33 6.96 4.67
C ALA A 9 9.72 5.57 4.16
N ILE A 10 8.74 4.67 3.99
CA ILE A 10 8.94 3.34 3.40
C ILE A 10 9.44 3.45 1.96
N GLU A 11 8.82 4.30 1.13
CA GLU A 11 9.23 4.52 -0.26
C GLU A 11 10.65 5.09 -0.37
N LYS A 12 11.02 6.00 0.54
CA LYS A 12 12.37 6.57 0.64
C LYS A 12 13.38 5.60 1.25
N ARG A 13 12.93 4.49 1.85
CA ARG A 13 13.75 3.53 2.62
C ARG A 13 14.48 4.21 3.78
N ASP A 14 13.80 5.15 4.43
CA ASP A 14 14.30 5.83 5.62
C ASP A 14 13.81 5.10 6.88
N SER A 15 14.68 4.29 7.47
CA SER A 15 14.35 3.53 8.67
C SER A 15 14.02 4.42 9.86
N SER A 16 14.71 5.57 10.00
CA SER A 16 14.53 6.46 11.16
C SER A 16 13.11 7.02 11.18
N GLU A 17 12.66 7.52 10.04
CA GLU A 17 11.32 8.09 9.91
C GLU A 17 10.21 7.02 10.02
N ILE A 18 10.46 5.78 9.60
CA ILE A 18 9.52 4.66 9.82
C ILE A 18 9.32 4.42 11.33
N TYR A 19 10.40 4.27 12.10
CA TYR A 19 10.30 4.01 13.53
C TYR A 19 9.67 5.19 14.28
N LYS A 20 10.01 6.42 13.89
CA LYS A 20 9.41 7.64 14.43
C LYS A 20 7.91 7.69 14.15
N ALA A 21 7.49 7.45 12.91
CA ALA A 21 6.08 7.45 12.54
C ALA A 21 5.28 6.39 13.32
N LEU A 22 5.82 5.17 13.46
CA LEU A 22 5.13 4.09 14.17
C LEU A 22 5.08 4.30 15.70
N ARG A 23 6.21 4.70 16.31
CA ARG A 23 6.34 4.74 17.78
C ARG A 23 5.88 6.06 18.40
N GLU A 24 6.28 7.18 17.80
CA GLU A 24 6.02 8.51 18.37
C GLU A 24 4.70 9.07 17.85
N GLU A 25 4.48 9.00 16.54
CA GLU A 25 3.30 9.58 15.91
C GLU A 25 2.09 8.63 15.87
N LYS A 26 2.27 7.37 16.31
CA LYS A 26 1.25 6.31 16.31
C LYS A 26 0.58 6.15 14.94
N ALA A 27 1.37 6.18 13.87
CA ALA A 27 0.89 5.90 12.53
C ALA A 27 0.24 4.52 12.46
N ASP A 28 -0.87 4.42 11.72
CA ASP A 28 -1.53 3.14 11.49
C ASP A 28 -0.65 2.26 10.59
N PRO A 29 -0.17 1.09 11.05
CA PRO A 29 0.65 0.20 10.24
C PRO A 29 -0.10 -0.41 9.05
N ASN A 30 -1.44 -0.35 9.04
CA ASN A 30 -2.29 -0.78 7.94
C ASN A 30 -2.56 0.33 6.91
N SER A 31 -1.90 1.49 7.06
CA SER A 31 -1.97 2.57 6.08
C SER A 31 -1.64 2.06 4.68
N ARG A 32 -2.40 2.53 3.69
CA ARG A 32 -2.19 2.21 2.28
C ARG A 32 -1.74 3.45 1.52
N LYS A 33 -0.94 3.22 0.49
CA LYS A 33 -0.54 4.25 -0.45
C LYS A 33 -1.78 4.76 -1.20
N GLN A 34 -1.87 6.07 -1.41
CA GLN A 34 -2.89 6.68 -2.25
C GLN A 34 -2.24 7.22 -3.51
N ILE A 35 -2.80 6.87 -4.66
CA ILE A 35 -2.33 7.35 -5.97
C ILE A 35 -3.44 8.22 -6.56
N SER A 36 -3.07 9.42 -7.00
CA SER A 36 -3.98 10.31 -7.73
C SER A 36 -3.42 10.60 -9.11
N LEU A 37 -4.21 10.33 -10.14
CA LEU A 37 -3.94 10.67 -11.52
C LEU A 37 -4.79 11.89 -11.89
N LYS A 38 -4.14 12.99 -12.29
CA LYS A 38 -4.83 14.18 -12.78
C LYS A 38 -4.52 14.36 -14.27
N VAL A 39 -5.55 14.29 -15.11
CA VAL A 39 -5.43 14.37 -16.57
C VAL A 39 -6.27 15.52 -17.10
N LYS A 40 -5.82 16.14 -18.18
CA LYS A 40 -6.60 17.12 -18.92
C LYS A 40 -7.27 16.44 -20.12
N ILE A 41 -8.59 16.44 -20.17
CA ILE A 41 -9.40 15.89 -21.27
C ILE A 41 -10.11 17.05 -21.96
N GLY A 42 -9.64 17.42 -23.15
CA GLY A 42 -10.03 18.67 -23.81
C GLY A 42 -9.61 19.89 -22.97
N ASN A 43 -10.59 20.74 -22.61
CA ASN A 43 -10.36 21.89 -21.73
C ASN A 43 -10.59 21.61 -20.24
N ASN A 44 -11.04 20.40 -19.88
CA ASN A 44 -11.42 20.04 -18.52
C ASN A 44 -10.32 19.24 -17.83
N TRP A 45 -10.14 19.46 -16.53
CA TRP A 45 -9.31 18.61 -15.69
C TRP A 45 -10.16 17.52 -15.05
N THR A 46 -9.69 16.29 -15.09
CA THR A 46 -10.28 15.14 -14.39
C THR A 46 -9.23 14.55 -13.45
N THR A 47 -9.64 14.18 -12.25
CA THR A 47 -8.79 13.51 -11.27
C THR A 47 -9.41 12.17 -10.90
N ASP A 48 -8.59 11.13 -10.89
CA ASP A 48 -8.93 9.80 -10.38
C ASP A 48 -7.99 9.48 -9.21
N THR A 49 -8.53 8.94 -8.12
CA THR A 49 -7.78 8.67 -6.89
C THR A 49 -8.11 7.27 -6.37
N ILE A 50 -7.09 6.44 -6.20
CA ILE A 50 -7.23 5.04 -5.77
C ILE A 50 -6.28 4.71 -4.62
N TRP A 51 -6.68 3.73 -3.80
CA TRP A 51 -5.80 3.10 -2.83
C TRP A 51 -4.99 1.99 -3.49
N ALA A 52 -3.69 1.98 -3.24
CA ALA A 52 -2.72 1.02 -3.78
C ALA A 52 -2.18 0.12 -2.65
N GLU A 53 -0.90 -0.21 -2.64
CA GLU A 53 -0.29 -1.17 -1.71
C GLU A 53 -0.39 -0.74 -0.24
N SER A 54 -0.50 -1.71 0.67
CA SER A 54 -0.34 -1.45 2.11
C SER A 54 1.12 -1.15 2.46
N ALA A 55 1.35 -0.51 3.60
CA ALA A 55 2.69 -0.31 4.14
C ALA A 55 3.47 -1.64 4.26
N LEU A 56 2.80 -2.70 4.70
CA LEU A 56 3.38 -4.03 4.80
C LEU A 56 3.74 -4.60 3.42
N SER A 57 2.84 -4.50 2.44
CA SER A 57 3.09 -4.94 1.07
C SER A 57 4.29 -4.21 0.45
N LEU A 58 4.43 -2.90 0.66
CA LEU A 58 5.60 -2.13 0.20
C LEU A 58 6.91 -2.61 0.84
N ALA A 59 6.90 -2.87 2.15
CA ALA A 59 8.07 -3.40 2.85
C ALA A 59 8.51 -4.77 2.31
N VAL A 60 7.55 -5.65 1.99
CA VAL A 60 7.80 -6.95 1.36
C VAL A 60 8.35 -6.78 -0.06
N ILE A 61 7.72 -5.95 -0.89
CA ILE A 61 8.18 -5.67 -2.27
C ILE A 61 9.62 -5.17 -2.30
N TYR A 62 10.02 -4.34 -1.33
CA TYR A 62 11.40 -3.84 -1.23
C TYR A 62 12.39 -4.81 -0.58
N GLY A 63 11.96 -6.00 -0.15
CA GLY A 63 12.82 -6.99 0.50
C GLY A 63 13.36 -6.53 1.86
N ARG A 64 12.66 -5.63 2.55
CA ARG A 64 13.12 -5.00 3.80
C ARG A 64 12.56 -5.72 5.02
N LEU A 65 13.23 -6.80 5.42
CA LEU A 65 12.84 -7.61 6.59
C LEU A 65 12.74 -6.79 7.88
N ASP A 66 13.60 -5.79 8.04
CA ASP A 66 13.58 -4.85 9.16
C ASP A 66 12.26 -4.06 9.21
N TYR A 67 11.75 -3.62 8.07
CA TYR A 67 10.50 -2.87 7.98
C TYR A 67 9.29 -3.78 8.19
N VAL A 68 9.33 -4.98 7.60
CA VAL A 68 8.31 -6.01 7.79
C VAL A 68 8.14 -6.31 9.29
N ARG A 69 9.25 -6.55 10.00
CA ARG A 69 9.24 -6.78 11.45
C ARG A 69 8.70 -5.58 12.22
N ALA A 70 9.11 -4.36 11.86
CA ALA A 70 8.64 -3.14 12.52
C ALA A 70 7.12 -2.96 12.38
N LEU A 71 6.58 -3.19 11.19
CA LEU A 71 5.15 -3.07 10.88
C LEU A 71 4.33 -4.17 11.57
N ILE A 72 4.78 -5.43 11.53
CA ILE A 72 4.12 -6.54 12.24
C ILE A 72 4.08 -6.29 13.75
N ASN A 73 5.20 -5.86 14.34
CA ASN A 73 5.25 -5.53 15.77
C ASN A 73 4.34 -4.34 16.14
N ALA A 74 4.04 -3.47 15.18
CA ALA A 74 3.10 -2.36 15.36
C ALA A 74 1.63 -2.79 15.17
N GLY A 75 1.35 -4.03 14.77
CA GLY A 75 -0.01 -4.55 14.54
C GLY A 75 -0.48 -4.50 13.09
N ALA A 76 0.44 -4.54 12.12
CA ALA A 76 0.08 -4.72 10.71
C ALA A 76 -0.67 -6.05 10.49
N ASP A 77 -1.72 -6.01 9.69
CA ASP A 77 -2.46 -7.16 9.23
C ASP A 77 -1.65 -7.92 8.17
N VAL A 78 -1.19 -9.11 8.54
CA VAL A 78 -0.40 -10.00 7.67
C VAL A 78 -1.25 -10.79 6.68
N GLU A 79 -2.56 -10.89 6.94
CA GLU A 79 -3.53 -11.60 6.09
C GLU A 79 -4.19 -10.66 5.07
N ALA A 80 -3.87 -9.37 5.11
CA ALA A 80 -4.39 -8.39 4.18
C ALA A 80 -4.05 -8.78 2.72
N PRO A 81 -5.03 -8.75 1.80
CA PRO A 81 -4.80 -9.18 0.44
C PRO A 81 -3.78 -8.25 -0.25
N VAL A 82 -2.80 -8.86 -0.91
CA VAL A 82 -1.90 -8.15 -1.82
C VAL A 82 -2.69 -7.88 -3.10
N GLU A 83 -3.19 -6.67 -3.24
CA GLU A 83 -3.90 -6.22 -4.44
C GLU A 83 -3.04 -5.27 -5.26
N TRP A 84 -2.85 -5.58 -6.54
CA TRP A 84 -2.31 -4.66 -7.53
C TRP A 84 -3.42 -4.17 -8.44
N ARG A 85 -3.72 -2.87 -8.40
CA ARG A 85 -4.74 -2.26 -9.25
C ARG A 85 -4.14 -1.97 -10.62
N ILE A 86 -4.53 -2.78 -11.60
CA ILE A 86 -4.17 -2.56 -13.00
C ILE A 86 -5.13 -1.48 -13.57
N PRO A 87 -4.64 -0.52 -14.38
CA PRO A 87 -5.52 0.42 -15.09
C PRO A 87 -6.60 -0.34 -15.87
N ASN A 88 -7.86 0.12 -15.79
CA ASN A 88 -9.07 -0.54 -16.31
C ASN A 88 -9.61 -1.74 -15.49
N TYR A 89 -9.25 -1.86 -14.20
CA TYR A 89 -9.90 -2.81 -13.29
C TYR A 89 -11.35 -2.39 -12.97
N ASN A 90 -12.32 -3.04 -13.61
CA ASN A 90 -13.75 -2.90 -13.30
C ASN A 90 -14.25 -4.20 -12.63
N PRO A 91 -14.49 -4.21 -11.30
CA PRO A 91 -14.98 -5.39 -10.60
C PRO A 91 -16.41 -5.82 -11.02
N GLY A 92 -17.11 -5.01 -11.83
CA GLY A 92 -18.45 -5.28 -12.34
C GLY A 92 -18.51 -5.84 -13.77
N LEU A 93 -17.38 -6.10 -14.44
CA LEU A 93 -17.39 -6.75 -15.76
C LEU A 93 -17.33 -8.29 -15.60
N PRO A 94 -18.27 -9.05 -16.19
CA PRO A 94 -18.40 -10.50 -15.99
C PRO A 94 -17.26 -11.36 -16.59
N ASN A 95 -16.16 -10.76 -17.05
CA ASN A 95 -15.13 -11.47 -17.82
C ASN A 95 -13.66 -11.14 -17.47
N THR A 96 -13.37 -10.35 -16.44
CA THR A 96 -12.00 -10.33 -15.89
C THR A 96 -11.94 -11.29 -14.70
N ARG A 97 -11.49 -12.53 -14.96
CA ARG A 97 -11.18 -13.50 -13.91
C ARG A 97 -10.33 -12.79 -12.86
N SER A 98 -10.86 -12.67 -11.66
CA SER A 98 -10.11 -12.29 -10.47
C SER A 98 -8.92 -13.25 -10.37
N GLY A 99 -7.75 -12.79 -10.81
CA GLY A 99 -6.49 -13.40 -10.45
C GLY A 99 -6.23 -13.12 -8.98
N SER A 100 -7.05 -13.70 -8.10
CA SER A 100 -6.72 -13.84 -6.69
C SER A 100 -5.58 -14.84 -6.67
N CYS A 101 -4.35 -14.35 -6.78
CA CYS A 101 -3.16 -15.16 -6.59
C CYS A 101 -3.01 -15.36 -5.09
N SER A 102 -3.80 -16.27 -4.53
CA SER A 102 -3.61 -16.77 -3.17
C SER A 102 -2.38 -17.66 -3.19
N ILE A 103 -1.23 -17.14 -2.76
CA ILE A 103 -0.09 -17.99 -2.40
C ILE A 103 -0.49 -18.70 -1.11
N ILE A 104 -1.08 -19.88 -1.22
CA ILE A 104 -1.31 -20.77 -0.08
C ILE A 104 0.04 -21.41 0.24
N LEU A 105 0.69 -20.95 1.31
CA LEU A 105 1.80 -21.67 1.93
C LEU A 105 1.22 -22.86 2.70
N THR A 106 1.13 -24.02 2.05
CA THR A 106 0.96 -25.29 2.75
C THR A 106 2.28 -25.67 3.42
N ARG A 107 2.19 -26.14 4.68
CA ARG A 107 3.30 -26.55 5.55
C ARG A 107 4.28 -27.51 4.89
#